data_AF-A0A2H3BSH8-F1
#
_entry.id   AF-A0A2H3BSH8-F1
#
_cell.length_a   1.000
_cell.length_b   1.000
_cell.length_c   1.000
_cell.angle_alpha   90.00
_cell.angle_beta   90.00
_cell.angle_gamma   90.00
#
_symmetry.space_group_name_H-M   'P 1'
#
loop_
_entity.id
_entity.type
_entity.pdbx_description
1 polymer ?
#
loop_
_entity_poly.entity_id
_entity_poly.type
_entity_poly.pdbx_seq_one_letter_code
_entity_poly.pdbx_strand_id
1 'polypeptide(L)'
;MSTSDSRPENGNQPSRSVSADGSDDAQLTIRIPNPKVYMARQSLWVGRRGKLRCDACRAHNLKCDRVQPSCNQCTWVPGRECKYTPLPTPAHRGIPRCDTCRLNNLKCDRNVPVCDQCQMDNNPNCVYSPKRRSKTSTTETPVASTAPKANAEKDSPPLVPSSSAPSSSIHAESSSRASASRTDVAPQQRSQHSTPSVFYHSPSSVSFLKKDMPAMIKNRVPLQPWSHPTILPLPRTILQGLMKVDPEQMPVKIRFEEALDNFLNGLIPNLRDTAPMSPEMYSAVANYLAGKGVTRFATHIREWLAHHHVRSGSNKYSILLIPRDIVFQSVDWDEDTLLRQYRNHTDGTGTAPLPSIDADAGPDKGDGAVDWRNAFERVPVRSQMWDILTYTHRNHSASYDMLRELRGLYFANITWPMVDMFNSLCPHCAGKNKTASSIQAKGESERQSETG
;
A
#
# COMPACT_ATOMS: atom_id res chain seq x y z
N MET A 1 -56.82 -45.32 -15.03
CA MET A 1 -55.84 -45.18 -13.93
C MET A 1 -55.68 -43.70 -13.68
N SER A 2 -56.38 -43.19 -12.68
CA SER A 2 -56.54 -41.76 -12.41
C SER A 2 -55.59 -41.37 -11.28
N THR A 3 -54.66 -40.46 -11.54
CA THR A 3 -53.76 -39.92 -10.53
C THR A 3 -54.24 -38.53 -10.11
N SER A 4 -54.61 -38.45 -8.85
CA SER A 4 -55.10 -37.30 -8.10
C SER A 4 -53.99 -36.30 -7.78
N ASP A 5 -54.29 -35.03 -8.09
CA ASP A 5 -53.63 -33.81 -7.60
C ASP A 5 -53.78 -33.67 -6.07
N SER A 6 -52.72 -33.27 -5.37
CA SER A 6 -52.77 -32.93 -3.94
C SER A 6 -51.88 -31.74 -3.67
N ARG A 7 -52.53 -30.61 -3.38
CA ARG A 7 -51.96 -29.31 -3.03
C ARG A 7 -52.00 -29.15 -1.51
N PRO A 8 -50.92 -28.75 -0.81
CA PRO A 8 -50.98 -28.59 0.63
C PRO A 8 -51.50 -27.20 1.03
N GLU A 9 -52.32 -27.22 2.08
CA GLU A 9 -52.95 -26.08 2.74
C GLU A 9 -51.94 -25.24 3.54
N ASN A 10 -52.21 -23.93 3.57
CA ASN A 10 -51.41 -22.91 4.23
C ASN A 10 -51.92 -22.73 5.67
N GLY A 11 -51.12 -23.15 6.65
CA GLY A 11 -51.43 -23.11 8.08
C GLY A 11 -51.28 -21.73 8.71
N ASN A 12 -52.38 -21.29 9.31
CA ASN A 12 -52.62 -20.07 10.07
C ASN A 12 -51.74 -19.98 11.34
N GLN A 13 -50.98 -18.89 11.56
CA GLN A 13 -50.27 -18.61 12.81
C GLN A 13 -50.98 -17.51 13.64
N PRO A 14 -51.22 -17.73 14.95
CA PRO A 14 -51.79 -16.71 15.82
C PRO A 14 -50.72 -15.76 16.38
N SER A 15 -51.05 -14.47 16.29
CA SER A 15 -50.36 -13.33 16.89
C SER A 15 -50.40 -13.39 18.43
N ARG A 16 -49.22 -13.45 19.06
CA ARG A 16 -49.04 -13.26 20.50
C ARG A 16 -48.52 -11.84 20.76
N SER A 17 -49.39 -11.00 21.28
CA SER A 17 -49.07 -9.73 21.92
C SER A 17 -48.33 -9.98 23.23
N VAL A 18 -47.11 -9.46 23.36
CA VAL A 18 -46.35 -9.43 24.61
C VAL A 18 -46.36 -8.00 25.11
N SER A 19 -46.96 -7.84 26.29
CA SER A 19 -47.07 -6.61 27.06
C SER A 19 -45.70 -6.10 27.49
N ALA A 20 -45.53 -4.79 27.34
CA ALA A 20 -44.43 -4.03 27.91
C ALA A 20 -44.64 -3.84 29.41
N ASP A 21 -43.64 -4.17 30.22
CA ASP A 21 -43.54 -3.68 31.58
C ASP A 21 -42.11 -3.22 31.86
N GLY A 22 -42.02 -1.99 32.36
CA GLY A 22 -40.79 -1.21 32.49
C GLY A 22 -39.93 -1.65 33.66
N SER A 23 -38.62 -1.63 33.43
CA SER A 23 -37.61 -1.70 34.49
C SER A 23 -36.61 -0.58 34.24
N ASP A 24 -36.54 0.33 35.20
CA ASP A 24 -35.59 1.44 35.30
C ASP A 24 -34.14 0.93 35.29
N ASP A 25 -33.45 1.13 34.16
CA ASP A 25 -32.01 1.00 34.07
C ASP A 25 -31.40 2.40 34.12
N ALA A 26 -30.94 2.77 35.32
CA ALA A 26 -30.16 3.98 35.58
C ALA A 26 -28.80 3.89 34.88
N GLN A 27 -28.80 4.21 33.58
CA GLN A 27 -27.63 4.18 32.72
C GLN A 27 -26.66 5.31 33.10
N LEU A 28 -25.53 4.96 33.70
CA LEU A 28 -24.35 5.82 33.81
C LEU A 28 -23.95 6.29 32.41
N THR A 29 -24.35 7.52 32.06
CA THR A 29 -23.98 8.18 30.81
C THR A 29 -22.52 8.62 30.90
N ILE A 30 -21.61 7.68 30.68
CA ILE A 30 -20.21 7.99 30.38
C ILE A 30 -20.24 8.70 29.02
N ARG A 31 -20.12 10.04 29.04
CA ARG A 31 -19.95 10.85 27.83
C ARG A 31 -18.63 10.47 27.17
N ILE A 32 -18.67 9.47 26.29
CA ILE A 32 -17.57 9.14 25.39
C ILE A 32 -17.45 10.30 24.39
N PRO A 33 -16.33 11.05 24.37
CA PRO A 33 -16.17 12.14 23.43
C PRO A 33 -16.26 11.62 22.00
N ASN A 34 -16.95 12.37 21.15
CA ASN A 34 -17.19 12.10 19.74
C ASN A 34 -15.94 11.51 19.02
N PRO A 35 -16.03 10.31 18.41
CA PRO A 35 -14.89 9.62 17.79
C PRO A 35 -14.23 10.43 16.65
N LYS A 36 -14.94 11.41 16.08
CA LYS A 36 -14.37 12.33 15.08
C LYS A 36 -13.23 13.20 15.63
N VAL A 37 -13.17 13.41 16.94
CA VAL A 37 -12.07 14.16 17.58
C VAL A 37 -10.82 13.29 17.73
N TYR A 38 -10.96 11.96 17.83
CA TYR A 38 -9.83 11.04 18.02
C TYR A 38 -9.13 10.67 16.71
N MET A 39 -9.83 10.60 15.58
CA MET A 39 -9.19 10.30 14.30
C MET A 39 -8.47 11.50 13.67
N ALA A 40 -8.85 12.74 14.03
CA ALA A 40 -8.21 13.95 13.52
C ALA A 40 -6.87 14.31 14.22
N ARG A 41 -6.42 13.53 15.22
CA ARG A 41 -5.16 13.80 15.95
C ARG A 41 -4.17 12.64 16.02
N GLN A 42 -4.45 11.49 15.39
CA GLN A 42 -3.57 10.32 15.47
C GLN A 42 -2.34 10.33 14.54
N SER A 43 -2.12 11.34 13.71
CA SER A 43 -0.91 11.41 12.85
C SER A 43 -0.02 12.64 13.05
N LEU A 44 -0.35 13.56 13.96
CA LEU A 44 0.49 14.74 14.25
C LEU A 44 1.44 14.55 15.45
N TRP A 45 1.58 13.32 15.95
CA TRP A 45 2.72 12.90 16.78
C TRP A 45 3.96 12.54 15.93
N VAL A 46 4.12 13.16 14.75
CA VAL A 46 5.46 13.36 14.16
C VAL A 46 6.18 14.41 15.00
N GLY A 47 6.41 14.08 16.26
CA GLY A 47 7.38 14.79 17.06
C GLY A 47 8.70 14.74 16.29
N ARG A 48 9.39 15.87 16.22
CA ARG A 48 10.76 16.01 15.69
C ARG A 48 11.79 15.20 16.49
N ARG A 49 11.42 14.05 17.06
CA ARG A 49 12.32 13.07 17.65
C ARG A 49 12.81 12.21 16.50
N GLY A 50 14.08 12.41 16.19
CA GLY A 50 14.73 11.89 14.98
C GLY A 50 14.35 10.45 14.68
N LYS A 51 14.05 10.22 13.39
CA LYS A 51 13.84 8.90 12.79
C LYS A 51 14.82 7.87 13.37
N LEU A 52 14.34 6.65 13.57
CA LEU A 52 15.09 5.54 14.18
C LEU A 52 16.41 5.28 13.45
N ARG A 53 17.52 5.11 14.19
CA ARG A 53 18.79 4.62 13.62
C ARG A 53 18.77 3.09 13.63
N CYS A 54 19.43 2.43 12.68
CA CYS A 54 19.63 0.98 12.73
C CYS A 54 20.47 0.59 13.96
N ASP A 55 20.40 -0.67 14.37
CA ASP A 55 21.02 -1.18 15.59
C ASP A 55 22.54 -1.02 15.57
N ALA A 56 23.18 -1.30 14.44
CA ALA A 56 24.63 -1.13 14.27
C ALA A 56 25.07 0.34 14.37
N CYS A 57 24.37 1.27 13.69
CA CYS A 57 24.68 2.69 13.83
C CYS A 57 24.38 3.23 15.22
N ARG A 58 23.38 2.67 15.91
CA ARG A 58 23.05 3.02 17.29
C ARG A 58 24.13 2.54 18.26
N ALA A 59 24.59 1.31 18.13
CA ALA A 59 25.62 0.70 18.98
C ALA A 59 26.97 1.43 18.86
N HIS A 60 27.31 1.90 17.66
CA HIS A 60 28.59 2.57 17.39
C HIS A 60 28.49 4.10 17.30
N ASN A 61 27.37 4.70 17.70
CA ASN A 61 27.12 6.15 17.63
C ASN A 61 27.35 6.77 16.23
N LEU A 62 27.15 6.00 15.16
CA LEU A 62 27.31 6.46 13.77
C LEU A 62 26.10 7.26 13.28
N LYS A 63 26.31 8.08 12.25
CA LYS A 63 25.25 8.78 11.52
C LYS A 63 24.51 7.80 10.62
N CYS A 64 23.31 7.38 11.02
CA CYS A 64 22.42 6.58 10.19
C CYS A 64 21.62 7.49 9.24
N ASP A 65 21.70 7.24 7.94
CA ASP A 65 20.89 7.87 6.89
C ASP A 65 19.47 7.27 6.79
N ARG A 66 19.31 6.06 7.35
CA ARG A 66 18.01 5.41 7.64
C ARG A 66 17.27 4.93 6.40
N VAL A 67 18.01 4.68 5.33
CA VAL A 67 17.50 3.97 4.16
C VAL A 67 17.22 2.52 4.58
N GLN A 68 16.08 1.99 4.17
CA GLN A 68 15.74 0.57 4.31
C GLN A 68 15.92 -0.12 2.95
N PRO A 69 16.35 -1.40 2.91
CA PRO A 69 16.55 -2.32 4.04
C PRO A 69 17.87 -2.12 4.79
N SER A 70 18.88 -1.49 4.19
CA SER A 70 20.16 -1.16 4.84
C SER A 70 20.50 0.32 4.73
N CYS A 71 21.03 0.88 5.82
CA CYS A 71 21.52 2.25 5.86
C CYS A 71 22.90 2.32 5.17
N ASN A 72 23.26 3.45 4.54
CA ASN A 72 24.53 3.56 3.82
C ASN A 72 25.73 3.16 4.69
N GLN A 73 25.74 3.52 5.98
CA GLN A 73 26.84 3.13 6.89
C GLN A 73 26.99 1.63 7.10
N CYS A 74 25.90 0.86 6.98
CA CYS A 74 25.96 -0.60 7.12
C CYS A 74 26.20 -1.29 5.78
N THR A 75 25.78 -0.69 4.67
CA THR A 75 25.96 -1.26 3.33
C THR A 75 27.44 -1.41 2.95
N TRP A 76 28.30 -0.50 3.42
CA TRP A 76 29.75 -0.52 3.12
C TRP A 76 30.60 -1.40 4.04
N VAL A 77 30.01 -2.05 5.05
CA VAL A 77 30.77 -2.90 5.98
C VAL A 77 30.36 -4.37 5.78
N PRO A 78 31.18 -5.18 5.07
CA PRO A 78 30.85 -6.57 4.80
C PRO A 78 30.63 -7.35 6.10
N GLY A 79 29.56 -8.14 6.15
CA GLY A 79 29.17 -8.94 7.31
C GLY A 79 28.39 -8.20 8.40
N ARG A 80 28.11 -6.89 8.26
CA ARG A 80 27.23 -6.18 9.21
C ARG A 80 25.77 -6.25 8.77
N GLU A 81 24.94 -6.80 9.64
CA GLU A 81 23.50 -6.84 9.43
C GLU A 81 22.84 -5.50 9.84
N CYS A 82 22.19 -4.83 8.90
CA CYS A 82 21.51 -3.56 9.14
C CYS A 82 20.08 -3.77 9.66
N LYS A 83 19.95 -4.26 10.90
CA LYS A 83 18.66 -4.44 11.56
C LYS A 83 18.13 -3.15 12.20
N TYR A 84 16.81 -2.99 12.19
CA TYR A 84 16.11 -1.94 12.92
C TYR A 84 15.25 -2.61 13.98
N THR A 85 15.84 -2.90 15.14
CA THR A 85 15.05 -3.35 16.29
C THR A 85 14.17 -2.17 16.73
N PRO A 86 12.83 -2.27 16.62
CA PRO A 86 11.96 -1.22 17.12
C PRO A 86 12.32 -1.00 18.57
N LEU A 87 12.68 0.24 18.93
CA LEU A 87 12.90 0.55 20.33
C LEU A 87 11.65 0.12 21.09
N PRO A 88 11.79 -0.55 22.25
CA PRO A 88 10.63 -0.83 23.11
C PRO A 88 9.86 0.48 23.22
N THR A 89 8.56 0.39 22.91
CA THR A 89 7.73 1.57 22.64
C THR A 89 7.99 2.61 23.74
N PRO A 90 8.05 3.91 23.41
CA PRO A 90 8.25 4.97 24.41
C PRO A 90 7.18 5.03 25.51
N ALA A 91 6.27 4.05 25.58
CA ALA A 91 5.35 3.77 26.68
C ALA A 91 6.01 3.89 28.07
N HIS A 92 7.31 3.62 28.18
CA HIS A 92 8.03 3.78 29.45
C HIS A 92 8.45 5.23 29.80
N ARG A 93 8.27 6.22 28.91
CA ARG A 93 8.54 7.64 29.29
C ARG A 93 7.45 8.23 30.20
N GLY A 94 6.27 7.62 30.27
CA GLY A 94 5.19 8.03 31.19
C GLY A 94 5.23 7.32 32.54
N ILE A 95 5.95 6.19 32.64
CA ILE A 95 6.00 5.38 33.85
C ILE A 95 7.06 5.99 34.81
N PRO A 96 6.71 6.32 36.06
CA PRO A 96 7.69 6.78 37.04
C PRO A 96 8.73 5.68 37.33
N ARG A 97 9.86 6.03 37.96
CA ARG A 97 10.73 4.99 38.57
C ARG A 97 9.91 4.22 39.61
N CYS A 98 10.13 2.91 39.74
CA CYS A 98 9.51 2.14 40.82
C CYS A 98 9.91 2.73 42.19
N ASP A 99 9.12 2.46 43.22
CA ASP A 99 9.26 3.08 44.54
C ASP A 99 10.62 2.74 45.17
N THR A 100 11.09 1.50 45.05
CA THR A 100 12.43 1.06 45.51
C THR A 100 13.55 1.85 44.84
N CYS A 101 13.61 1.88 43.51
CA CYS A 101 14.64 2.64 42.80
C CYS A 101 14.52 4.15 43.03
N ARG A 102 13.31 4.67 43.29
CA ARG A 102 13.09 6.08 43.63
C ARG A 102 13.64 6.42 45.01
N LEU A 103 13.37 5.58 46.03
CA LEU A 103 13.84 5.75 47.40
C LEU A 103 15.36 5.63 47.50
N ASN A 104 15.93 4.65 46.80
CA ASN A 104 17.38 4.39 46.80
C ASN A 104 18.15 5.20 45.75
N ASN A 105 17.47 6.10 45.04
CA ASN A 105 18.01 6.89 43.92
C ASN A 105 18.77 6.09 42.85
N LEU A 106 18.35 4.85 42.58
CA LEU A 106 18.91 3.97 41.56
C LEU A 106 18.35 4.31 40.16
N LYS A 107 19.05 3.83 39.12
CA LYS A 107 18.52 3.83 37.74
C LYS A 107 17.44 2.75 37.63
N CYS A 108 16.30 3.11 37.05
CA CYS A 108 15.19 2.20 36.81
C CYS A 108 14.90 2.21 35.30
N ASP A 109 15.01 1.04 34.71
CA ASP A 109 14.67 0.66 33.33
C ASP A 109 13.16 0.74 33.06
N ARG A 110 12.33 0.72 34.12
CA ARG A 110 10.87 0.85 34.09
C ARG A 110 10.15 -0.32 33.41
N ASN A 111 10.78 -1.50 33.34
CA ASN A 111 10.09 -2.71 32.91
C ASN A 111 9.01 -3.10 33.93
N VAL A 112 7.85 -3.51 33.44
CA VAL A 112 6.69 -3.94 34.23
C VAL A 112 6.52 -5.44 33.96
N PRO A 113 6.28 -6.30 34.97
CA PRO A 113 5.92 -5.97 36.36
C PRO A 113 7.07 -5.59 37.29
N VAL A 114 8.29 -6.08 37.03
CA VAL A 114 9.48 -5.83 37.85
C VAL A 114 10.56 -5.20 36.97
N CYS A 115 11.23 -4.15 37.46
CA CYS A 115 12.33 -3.52 36.75
C CYS A 115 13.61 -4.36 36.87
N ASP A 116 14.47 -4.36 35.84
CA ASP A 116 15.71 -5.14 35.78
C ASP A 116 16.58 -4.94 37.03
N GLN A 117 16.68 -3.71 37.55
CA GLN A 117 17.42 -3.43 38.78
C GLN A 117 16.85 -4.19 40.00
N CYS A 118 15.53 -4.15 40.21
CA CYS A 118 14.90 -4.88 41.31
C CYS A 118 14.94 -6.39 41.10
N GLN A 119 14.93 -6.85 39.84
CA GLN A 119 15.08 -8.26 39.50
C GLN A 119 16.49 -8.77 39.85
N MET A 120 17.54 -8.02 39.52
CA MET A 120 18.93 -8.38 39.87
C MET A 120 19.16 -8.39 41.38
N ASP A 121 18.57 -7.43 42.10
CA ASP A 121 18.68 -7.33 43.56
C ASP A 121 17.72 -8.29 44.29
N ASN A 122 17.02 -9.15 43.55
CA ASN A 122 16.04 -10.12 44.03
C ASN A 122 14.99 -9.49 44.96
N ASN A 123 14.60 -8.24 44.68
CA ASN A 123 13.65 -7.48 45.48
C ASN A 123 12.22 -7.71 44.97
N PRO A 124 11.38 -8.46 45.72
CA PRO A 124 10.01 -8.76 45.29
C PRO A 124 9.09 -7.52 45.32
N ASN A 125 9.48 -6.42 45.98
CA ASN A 125 8.66 -5.23 46.19
C ASN A 125 8.90 -4.13 45.13
N CYS A 126 8.95 -4.50 43.85
CA CYS A 126 9.04 -3.53 42.75
C CYS A 126 7.67 -2.94 42.41
N VAL A 127 7.26 -1.88 43.10
CA VAL A 127 5.94 -1.24 42.93
C VAL A 127 6.06 0.11 42.21
N TYR A 128 5.13 0.40 41.30
CA TYR A 128 5.04 1.67 40.58
C TYR A 128 3.90 2.53 41.11
N SER A 129 4.13 3.32 42.16
CA SER A 129 3.11 4.25 42.65
C SER A 129 2.95 5.46 41.71
N PRO A 130 1.71 5.83 41.32
CA PRO A 130 1.45 7.07 40.59
C PRO A 130 2.03 8.27 41.36
N LYS A 131 2.78 9.14 40.67
CA LYS A 131 3.35 10.34 41.30
C LYS A 131 2.20 11.24 41.77
N ARG A 132 1.85 11.17 43.06
CA ARG A 132 0.94 12.13 43.69
C ARG A 132 1.55 13.52 43.48
N ARG A 133 0.99 14.29 42.56
CA ARG A 133 1.33 15.70 42.40
C ARG A 133 0.82 16.35 43.68
N SER A 134 1.73 16.62 44.62
CA SER A 134 1.41 17.45 45.78
C SER A 134 0.89 18.76 45.21
N LYS A 135 -0.43 18.92 45.24
CA LYS A 135 -1.12 20.13 44.81
C LYS A 135 -0.83 21.08 45.96
N THR A 136 0.27 21.82 45.85
CA THR A 136 0.58 22.94 46.72
C THR A 136 -0.56 23.93 46.59
N SER A 137 -1.57 23.77 47.44
CA SER A 137 -2.60 24.77 47.69
C SER A 137 -1.92 25.90 48.44
N THR A 138 -1.40 26.85 47.67
CA THR A 138 -0.92 28.13 48.18
C THR A 138 -1.72 29.20 47.44
N THR A 139 -2.90 29.53 47.97
CA THR A 139 -3.45 30.88 47.89
C THR A 139 -4.41 31.09 49.07
N GLU A 140 -4.16 32.17 49.78
CA GLU A 140 -4.59 32.52 51.12
C GLU A 140 -6.00 33.12 51.15
N THR A 141 -6.63 33.12 52.33
CA THR A 141 -7.38 34.31 52.79
C THR A 141 -7.30 34.41 54.32
N PRO A 142 -6.97 35.59 54.87
CA PRO A 142 -6.75 35.79 56.29
C PRO A 142 -8.01 36.34 57.00
N VAL A 143 -8.28 35.88 58.23
CA VAL A 143 -9.09 36.62 59.21
C VAL A 143 -8.49 36.46 60.62
N ALA A 144 -7.86 37.55 61.06
CA ALA A 144 -7.78 38.18 62.39
C ALA A 144 -7.57 37.38 63.72
N SER A 145 -6.63 37.96 64.51
CA SER A 145 -6.52 37.97 66.00
C SER A 145 -5.94 36.69 66.65
N THR A 146 -4.88 36.68 67.47
CA THR A 146 -4.33 37.62 68.46
C THR A 146 -2.88 37.19 68.86
N ALA A 147 -2.06 38.12 69.36
CA ALA A 147 -0.63 38.02 69.72
C ALA A 147 -0.33 37.17 71.01
N PRO A 148 0.91 37.11 71.60
CA PRO A 148 2.28 37.47 71.16
C PRO A 148 3.43 36.44 71.51
N LYS A 149 4.69 36.79 71.13
CA LYS A 149 6.05 36.32 71.58
C LYS A 149 6.67 35.14 70.80
N ALA A 150 7.97 35.07 70.48
CA ALA A 150 9.13 35.97 70.51
C ALA A 150 10.31 35.28 69.76
N ASN A 151 11.22 36.08 69.16
CA ASN A 151 12.64 35.81 68.81
C ASN A 151 12.96 34.65 67.84
N ALA A 152 13.97 34.65 66.96
CA ALA A 152 15.09 35.53 66.58
C ALA A 152 15.57 34.96 65.22
N GLU A 153 15.76 35.78 64.18
CA GLU A 153 17.05 36.31 63.71
C GLU A 153 17.71 35.47 62.59
N LYS A 154 18.17 36.22 61.57
CA LYS A 154 19.30 35.95 60.65
C LYS A 154 19.05 35.51 59.20
N ASP A 155 19.04 36.56 58.36
CA ASP A 155 20.03 36.86 57.32
C ASP A 155 20.00 36.14 55.95
N SER A 156 19.43 36.90 55.00
CA SER A 156 20.14 37.56 53.88
C SER A 156 20.57 36.78 52.62
N PRO A 157 20.51 37.44 51.43
CA PRO A 157 20.52 36.87 50.08
C PRO A 157 21.93 36.98 49.43
N PRO A 158 22.17 36.65 48.12
CA PRO A 158 21.96 37.66 47.05
C PRO A 158 21.85 37.19 45.55
N LEU A 159 21.31 38.11 44.73
CA LEU A 159 21.69 38.55 43.36
C LEU A 159 21.45 37.69 42.07
N VAL A 160 20.46 38.17 41.26
CA VAL A 160 20.42 38.54 39.80
C VAL A 160 21.66 38.29 38.88
N PRO A 161 21.56 38.30 37.51
CA PRO A 161 20.52 38.95 36.68
C PRO A 161 19.98 38.22 35.42
N SER A 162 18.83 38.74 34.99
CA SER A 162 18.25 38.67 33.64
C SER A 162 19.14 39.32 32.57
N SER A 163 19.16 38.70 31.39
CA SER A 163 19.52 39.34 30.12
C SER A 163 18.49 38.97 29.06
N SER A 164 17.83 40.00 28.54
CA SER A 164 16.76 39.96 27.56
C SER A 164 17.24 40.32 26.15
N ALA A 165 16.50 39.78 25.16
CA ALA A 165 16.33 40.21 23.75
C ALA A 165 17.29 39.63 22.69
N PRO A 166 16.94 39.65 21.38
CA PRO A 166 15.63 39.96 20.75
C PRO A 166 15.12 38.89 19.75
N SER A 167 13.80 38.93 19.52
CA SER A 167 13.12 38.30 18.39
C SER A 167 13.37 39.09 17.11
N SER A 168 13.75 38.41 16.04
CA SER A 168 13.72 38.94 14.66
C SER A 168 12.93 37.99 13.76
N SER A 169 11.74 38.45 13.37
CA SER A 169 10.88 37.90 12.34
C SER A 169 11.49 38.12 10.96
N ILE A 170 11.68 37.05 10.19
CA ILE A 170 12.02 37.14 8.76
C ILE A 170 10.87 36.54 7.97
N HIS A 171 10.25 37.40 7.17
CA HIS A 171 9.30 37.09 6.11
C HIS A 171 9.96 36.17 5.06
N ALA A 172 9.28 35.09 4.68
CA ALA A 172 9.65 34.29 3.51
C ALA A 172 8.62 34.54 2.40
N GLU A 173 9.07 35.23 1.36
CA GLU A 173 8.37 35.43 0.09
C GLU A 173 8.23 34.11 -0.67
N SER A 174 7.00 33.81 -1.06
CA SER A 174 6.64 32.73 -1.97
C SER A 174 6.93 33.17 -3.41
N SER A 175 8.01 32.67 -4.00
CA SER A 175 8.25 32.77 -5.45
C SER A 175 7.57 31.61 -6.18
N SER A 176 6.38 31.88 -6.70
CA SER A 176 5.68 31.10 -7.72
C SER A 176 6.33 31.32 -9.08
N ARG A 177 7.06 30.32 -9.61
CA ARG A 177 7.44 30.26 -11.01
C ARG A 177 6.37 29.52 -11.80
N ALA A 178 5.61 30.29 -12.57
CA ALA A 178 4.77 29.83 -13.66
C ALA A 178 5.66 29.34 -14.81
N SER A 179 5.43 28.10 -15.28
CA SER A 179 5.99 27.62 -16.54
C SER A 179 4.91 27.73 -17.61
N ALA A 180 5.17 28.63 -18.55
CA ALA A 180 4.34 28.91 -19.72
C ALA A 180 4.29 27.72 -20.67
N SER A 181 3.07 27.37 -21.07
CA SER A 181 2.75 26.44 -22.15
C SER A 181 3.22 27.00 -23.49
N ARG A 182 4.04 26.23 -24.23
CA ARG A 182 4.26 26.43 -25.66
C ARG A 182 3.43 25.39 -26.42
N THR A 183 2.41 25.90 -27.10
CA THR A 183 1.69 25.22 -28.19
C THR A 183 2.57 25.26 -29.43
N ASP A 184 3.01 24.10 -29.92
CA ASP A 184 3.56 23.97 -31.27
C ASP A 184 2.58 23.25 -32.18
N VAL A 185 2.39 23.89 -33.32
CA VAL A 185 1.37 23.70 -34.35
C VAL A 185 1.79 22.58 -35.30
N ALA A 186 0.83 21.71 -35.64
CA ALA A 186 0.98 20.66 -36.63
C ALA A 186 1.11 21.23 -38.07
N PRO A 187 2.00 20.70 -38.92
CA PRO A 187 2.00 21.05 -40.35
C PRO A 187 1.03 20.16 -41.13
N GLN A 188 0.12 20.81 -41.86
CA GLN A 188 -0.77 20.25 -42.86
C GLN A 188 0.00 19.48 -43.95
N GLN A 189 -0.36 18.22 -44.19
CA GLN A 189 0.03 17.50 -45.39
C GLN A 189 -0.88 17.89 -46.56
N ARG A 190 -0.24 18.47 -47.57
CA ARG A 190 -0.82 18.88 -48.85
C ARG A 190 -0.85 17.69 -49.80
N SER A 191 -2.04 17.31 -50.21
CA SER A 191 -2.32 16.38 -51.31
C SER A 191 -1.89 16.99 -52.65
N GLN A 192 -1.04 16.27 -53.40
CA GLN A 192 -0.82 16.52 -54.83
C GLN A 192 -0.78 15.20 -55.60
N HIS A 193 -1.70 15.09 -56.55
CA HIS A 193 -1.73 14.14 -57.65
C HIS A 193 -0.74 14.57 -58.73
N SER A 194 0.08 13.64 -59.23
CA SER A 194 0.82 13.77 -60.49
C SER A 194 0.99 12.41 -61.17
N THR A 195 0.82 12.44 -62.49
CA THR A 195 0.76 11.37 -63.50
C THR A 195 2.11 10.73 -63.87
N PRO A 196 2.14 9.59 -64.60
CA PRO A 196 3.38 8.93 -64.98
C PRO A 196 3.99 9.52 -66.26
N SER A 197 5.29 9.79 -66.24
CA SER A 197 6.09 10.16 -67.41
C SER A 197 7.14 9.09 -67.66
N VAL A 198 7.12 8.55 -68.89
CA VAL A 198 8.07 7.59 -69.43
C VAL A 198 9.21 8.37 -70.07
N PHE A 199 10.43 8.23 -69.55
CA PHE A 199 11.65 8.66 -70.23
C PHE A 199 12.69 7.54 -70.23
N TYR A 200 13.12 7.18 -71.43
CA TYR A 200 14.24 6.30 -71.74
C TYR A 200 15.55 7.07 -71.55
N HIS A 201 16.45 6.60 -70.70
CA HIS A 201 17.84 7.05 -70.65
C HIS A 201 18.83 5.88 -70.69
N SER A 202 19.90 6.16 -71.44
CA SER A 202 20.96 5.30 -71.96
C SER A 202 21.96 4.83 -70.88
N PRO A 203 22.65 3.69 -71.05
CA PRO A 203 23.52 3.11 -70.02
C PRO A 203 24.96 3.61 -70.16
N SER A 204 25.45 4.40 -69.21
CA SER A 204 26.87 4.69 -69.04
C SER A 204 27.13 5.19 -67.62
N SER A 205 28.17 4.65 -66.97
CA SER A 205 28.64 4.94 -65.60
C SER A 205 28.08 4.01 -64.51
N VAL A 206 28.83 2.95 -64.23
CA VAL A 206 28.66 2.05 -63.08
C VAL A 206 29.12 2.79 -61.82
N SER A 207 28.25 3.65 -61.31
CA SER A 207 28.38 4.16 -59.95
C SER A 207 27.88 3.05 -59.02
N PHE A 208 28.73 2.54 -58.13
CA PHE A 208 28.32 1.67 -57.01
C PHE A 208 27.46 2.49 -56.05
N LEU A 209 26.20 2.72 -56.44
CA LEU A 209 25.13 3.10 -55.53
C LEU A 209 25.04 1.98 -54.51
N LYS A 210 25.46 2.24 -53.27
CA LYS A 210 25.03 1.48 -52.10
C LYS A 210 23.51 1.59 -52.07
N LYS A 211 22.86 0.67 -52.78
CA LYS A 211 21.42 0.48 -52.77
C LYS A 211 21.13 0.04 -51.35
N ASP A 212 20.67 0.96 -50.52
CA ASP A 212 20.21 0.67 -49.17
C ASP A 212 19.25 -0.50 -49.28
N MET A 213 19.73 -1.67 -48.89
CA MET A 213 18.92 -2.88 -48.90
C MET A 213 17.74 -2.55 -48.01
N PRO A 214 16.49 -2.61 -48.51
CA PRO A 214 15.32 -2.29 -47.72
C PRO A 214 15.42 -3.12 -46.45
N ALA A 215 15.54 -2.43 -45.31
CA ALA A 215 15.76 -3.05 -44.02
C ALA A 215 14.77 -4.21 -43.92
N MET A 216 15.28 -5.45 -43.87
CA MET A 216 14.43 -6.63 -43.79
C MET A 216 13.42 -6.38 -42.69
N ILE A 217 12.15 -6.23 -43.09
CA ILE A 217 11.04 -6.06 -42.17
C ILE A 217 11.04 -7.36 -41.37
N LYS A 218 11.66 -7.34 -40.19
CA LYS A 218 11.61 -8.46 -39.27
C LYS A 218 10.12 -8.65 -38.99
N ASN A 219 9.55 -9.76 -39.45
CA ASN A 219 8.18 -10.14 -39.12
C ASN A 219 8.11 -10.33 -37.61
N ARG A 220 7.75 -9.26 -36.90
CA ARG A 220 7.55 -9.29 -35.46
C ARG A 220 6.24 -10.01 -35.22
N VAL A 221 6.30 -11.16 -34.57
CA VAL A 221 5.11 -11.87 -34.10
C VAL A 221 4.56 -11.06 -32.92
N PRO A 222 3.35 -10.47 -33.01
CA PRO A 222 2.77 -9.73 -31.90
C PRO A 222 2.61 -10.65 -30.69
N LEU A 223 2.75 -10.08 -29.49
CA LEU A 223 2.42 -10.82 -28.27
C LEU A 223 0.94 -11.21 -28.28
N GLN A 224 0.67 -12.50 -28.15
CA GLN A 224 -0.67 -13.02 -28.03
C GLN A 224 -1.06 -13.03 -26.54
N PRO A 225 -1.99 -12.17 -26.10
CA PRO A 225 -2.46 -12.18 -24.71
C PRO A 225 -3.16 -13.51 -24.40
N TRP A 226 -3.05 -13.97 -23.17
CA TRP A 226 -3.74 -15.14 -22.71
C TRP A 226 -5.26 -14.93 -22.75
N SER A 227 -6.00 -15.95 -23.19
CA SER A 227 -7.46 -15.93 -23.26
C SER A 227 -8.04 -17.27 -22.83
N HIS A 228 -9.25 -17.23 -22.28
CA HIS A 228 -10.00 -18.41 -21.84
C HIS A 228 -11.50 -18.14 -22.01
N PRO A 229 -12.30 -19.10 -22.49
CA PRO A 229 -13.70 -18.85 -22.86
C PRO A 229 -14.59 -18.44 -21.68
N THR A 230 -14.29 -18.94 -20.48
CA THR A 230 -15.11 -18.67 -19.27
C THR A 230 -14.54 -17.57 -18.38
N ILE A 231 -13.30 -17.10 -18.60
CA ILE A 231 -12.66 -16.09 -17.74
C ILE A 231 -12.66 -14.77 -18.49
N LEU A 232 -13.02 -13.68 -17.82
CA LEU A 232 -13.09 -12.37 -18.45
C LEU A 232 -11.70 -11.99 -19.04
N PRO A 233 -11.61 -11.51 -20.29
CA PRO A 233 -10.33 -11.04 -20.83
C PRO A 233 -9.79 -9.83 -20.04
N LEU A 234 -8.52 -9.50 -20.25
CA LEU A 234 -7.93 -8.28 -19.69
C LEU A 234 -8.60 -7.02 -20.26
N PRO A 235 -8.55 -5.88 -19.55
CA PRO A 235 -9.02 -4.60 -20.07
C PRO A 235 -8.45 -4.29 -21.45
N ARG A 236 -9.27 -3.70 -22.33
CA ARG A 236 -8.89 -3.40 -23.72
C ARG A 236 -7.63 -2.52 -23.81
N THR A 237 -7.43 -1.61 -22.86
CA THR A 237 -6.24 -0.76 -22.74
C THR A 237 -4.96 -1.58 -22.58
N ILE A 238 -5.01 -2.67 -21.81
CA ILE A 238 -3.90 -3.60 -21.62
C ILE A 238 -3.66 -4.40 -22.89
N LEU A 239 -4.72 -4.96 -23.49
CA LEU A 239 -4.62 -5.72 -24.75
C LEU A 239 -4.01 -4.88 -25.87
N GLN A 240 -4.45 -3.63 -26.05
CA GLN A 240 -3.89 -2.69 -27.03
C GLN A 240 -2.45 -2.30 -26.71
N GLY A 241 -2.09 -2.19 -25.43
CA GLY A 241 -0.72 -1.93 -25.02
C GLY A 241 0.20 -3.09 -25.34
N LEU A 242 -0.22 -4.33 -25.07
CA LEU A 242 0.56 -5.54 -25.36
C LEU A 242 0.88 -5.70 -26.84
N MET A 243 -0.04 -5.30 -27.73
CA MET A 243 0.21 -5.30 -29.18
C MET A 243 1.36 -4.37 -29.62
N LYS A 244 1.73 -3.39 -28.77
CA LYS A 244 2.82 -2.45 -29.04
C LYS A 244 4.14 -2.86 -28.39
N VAL A 245 4.12 -3.86 -27.50
CA VAL A 245 5.30 -4.31 -26.77
C VAL A 245 6.15 -5.21 -27.66
N ASP A 246 7.45 -4.98 -27.64
CA ASP A 246 8.43 -5.80 -28.34
C ASP A 246 8.71 -7.08 -27.54
N PRO A 247 8.36 -8.28 -28.05
CA PRO A 247 8.54 -9.54 -27.32
C PRO A 247 10.01 -9.84 -27.01
N GLU A 248 10.96 -9.39 -27.85
CA GLU A 248 12.39 -9.62 -27.65
C GLU A 248 12.93 -8.89 -26.40
N GLN A 249 12.21 -7.85 -25.95
CA GLN A 249 12.62 -7.04 -24.81
C GLN A 249 12.04 -7.53 -23.48
N MET A 250 11.16 -8.53 -23.51
CA MET A 250 10.40 -8.97 -22.34
C MET A 250 10.90 -10.33 -21.83
N PRO A 251 10.68 -10.66 -20.54
CA PRO A 251 10.94 -12.00 -20.04
C PRO A 251 10.18 -13.05 -20.84
N VAL A 252 10.84 -14.15 -21.19
CA VAL A 252 10.19 -15.31 -21.81
C VAL A 252 9.11 -15.84 -20.86
N LYS A 253 7.87 -15.96 -21.36
CA LYS A 253 6.69 -16.34 -20.55
C LYS A 253 6.90 -17.60 -19.73
N ILE A 254 7.40 -18.67 -20.36
CA ILE A 254 7.65 -19.97 -19.70
C ILE A 254 8.62 -19.81 -18.51
N ARG A 255 9.71 -19.05 -18.69
CA ARG A 255 10.69 -18.82 -17.61
C ARG A 255 10.09 -18.03 -16.44
N PHE A 256 9.21 -17.09 -16.72
CA PHE A 256 8.49 -16.37 -15.67
C PHE A 256 7.52 -17.30 -14.93
N GLU A 257 6.76 -18.13 -15.66
CA GLU A 257 5.82 -19.08 -15.05
C GLU A 257 6.54 -20.10 -14.14
N GLU A 258 7.70 -20.61 -14.56
CA GLU A 258 8.56 -21.49 -13.75
C GLU A 258 9.09 -20.78 -12.49
N ALA A 259 9.58 -19.54 -12.63
CA ALA A 259 10.05 -18.77 -11.49
C ALA A 259 8.91 -18.46 -10.51
N LEU A 260 7.72 -18.16 -11.03
CA LEU A 260 6.51 -17.97 -10.23
C LEU A 260 6.10 -19.27 -9.52
N ASP A 261 6.14 -20.43 -10.18
CA ASP A 261 5.90 -21.74 -9.54
C ASP A 261 6.85 -21.97 -8.38
N ASN A 262 8.15 -21.77 -8.60
CA ASN A 262 9.17 -21.96 -7.57
C ASN A 262 8.93 -21.04 -6.37
N PHE A 263 8.58 -19.78 -6.62
CA PHE A 263 8.21 -18.84 -5.57
C PHE A 263 6.96 -19.28 -4.79
N LEU A 264 5.89 -19.67 -5.49
CA LEU A 264 4.63 -20.11 -4.86
C LEU A 264 4.82 -21.40 -4.05
N ASN A 265 5.67 -22.32 -4.51
CA ASN A 265 6.00 -23.54 -3.79
C ASN A 265 6.82 -23.30 -2.52
N GLY A 266 7.53 -22.17 -2.43
CA GLY A 266 8.22 -21.73 -1.23
C GLY A 266 7.31 -21.04 -0.19
N LEU A 267 6.06 -20.73 -0.53
CA LEU A 267 5.11 -20.12 0.40
C LEU A 267 4.50 -21.17 1.33
N ILE A 268 4.09 -20.73 2.53
CA ILE A 268 3.26 -21.56 3.41
C ILE A 268 1.96 -21.95 2.70
N PRO A 269 1.41 -23.17 2.92
CA PRO A 269 0.27 -23.67 2.15
C PRO A 269 -0.93 -22.72 2.09
N ASN A 270 -1.30 -22.11 3.22
CA ASN A 270 -2.43 -21.17 3.30
C ASN A 270 -2.24 -19.94 2.39
N LEU A 271 -1.01 -19.43 2.28
CA LEU A 271 -0.71 -18.31 1.37
C LEU A 271 -0.69 -18.79 -0.08
N ARG A 272 -0.08 -19.94 -0.36
CA ARG A 272 -0.02 -20.51 -1.71
C ARG A 272 -1.41 -20.70 -2.32
N ASP A 273 -2.37 -21.19 -1.53
CA ASP A 273 -3.72 -21.50 -2.01
C ASP A 273 -4.59 -20.24 -2.22
N THR A 274 -4.16 -19.09 -1.68
CA THR A 274 -4.81 -17.76 -1.84
C THR A 274 -4.01 -16.81 -2.74
N ALA A 275 -2.82 -17.25 -3.18
CA ALA A 275 -1.98 -16.58 -4.14
C ALA A 275 -2.62 -16.66 -5.55
N PRO A 276 -1.94 -16.23 -6.64
CA PRO A 276 -2.50 -16.27 -7.98
C PRO A 276 -3.04 -17.66 -8.32
N MET A 277 -4.37 -17.76 -8.37
CA MET A 277 -5.07 -19.04 -8.50
C MET A 277 -4.91 -19.59 -9.92
N SER A 278 -4.87 -20.92 -10.03
CA SER A 278 -5.00 -21.59 -11.33
C SER A 278 -6.37 -21.25 -11.95
N PRO A 279 -6.52 -21.34 -13.29
CA PRO A 279 -7.81 -21.10 -13.95
C PRO A 279 -8.97 -21.93 -13.38
N GLU A 280 -8.70 -23.17 -12.97
CA GLU A 280 -9.68 -24.09 -12.41
C GLU A 280 -10.13 -23.66 -11.02
N MET A 281 -9.18 -23.39 -10.12
CA MET A 281 -9.48 -22.91 -8.76
C MET A 281 -10.18 -21.55 -8.81
N TYR A 282 -9.70 -20.63 -9.66
CA TYR A 282 -10.29 -19.32 -9.85
C TYR A 282 -11.75 -19.40 -10.31
N SER A 283 -12.04 -20.26 -11.30
CA SER A 283 -13.40 -20.47 -11.79
C SER A 283 -14.29 -21.13 -10.75
N ALA A 284 -13.77 -22.10 -9.99
CA ALA A 284 -14.50 -22.75 -8.91
C ALA A 284 -14.91 -21.75 -7.81
N VAL A 285 -13.98 -20.88 -7.40
CA VAL A 285 -14.26 -19.82 -6.41
C VAL A 285 -15.27 -18.82 -6.95
N ALA A 286 -15.11 -18.37 -8.21
CA ALA A 286 -16.05 -17.42 -8.82
C ALA A 286 -17.48 -18.00 -8.91
N ASN A 287 -17.60 -19.28 -9.28
CA ASN A 287 -18.87 -19.99 -9.34
C ASN A 287 -19.51 -20.15 -7.96
N TYR A 288 -18.73 -20.52 -6.94
CA TYR A 288 -19.20 -20.60 -5.56
C TYR A 288 -19.73 -19.26 -5.04
N LEU A 289 -18.99 -18.16 -5.26
CA LEU A 289 -19.43 -16.81 -4.88
C LEU A 289 -20.64 -16.32 -5.68
N ALA A 290 -20.86 -16.86 -6.89
CA ALA A 290 -22.05 -16.60 -7.69
C ALA A 290 -23.25 -17.51 -7.31
N GLY A 291 -23.12 -18.39 -6.32
CA GLY A 291 -24.15 -19.37 -5.95
C GLY A 291 -24.31 -20.51 -6.96
N LYS A 292 -23.35 -20.69 -7.87
CA LYS A 292 -23.34 -21.72 -8.92
C LYS A 292 -22.47 -22.90 -8.47
N GLY A 293 -23.08 -23.87 -7.80
CA GLY A 293 -22.41 -25.13 -7.44
C GLY A 293 -22.14 -25.29 -5.94
N VAL A 294 -21.80 -26.52 -5.56
CA VAL A 294 -21.70 -26.96 -4.15
C VAL A 294 -20.26 -27.35 -3.78
N THR A 295 -19.29 -26.58 -4.27
CA THR A 295 -17.88 -26.85 -3.96
C THR A 295 -17.58 -26.47 -2.51
N ARG A 296 -17.01 -27.39 -1.74
CA ARG A 296 -16.49 -27.12 -0.40
C ARG A 296 -15.01 -26.78 -0.49
N PHE A 297 -14.65 -25.55 -0.15
CA PHE A 297 -13.25 -25.12 -0.07
C PHE A 297 -12.63 -25.40 1.29
N ALA A 298 -11.30 -25.50 1.32
CA ALA A 298 -10.53 -25.53 2.55
C ALA A 298 -10.86 -24.30 3.43
N THR A 299 -10.75 -24.47 4.75
CA THR A 299 -11.13 -23.42 5.72
C THR A 299 -10.36 -22.12 5.49
N HIS A 300 -9.05 -22.17 5.23
CA HIS A 300 -8.26 -20.96 5.00
C HIS A 300 -8.67 -20.19 3.73
N ILE A 301 -9.15 -20.86 2.67
CA ILE A 301 -9.69 -20.18 1.48
C ILE A 301 -10.99 -19.47 1.84
N ARG A 302 -11.89 -20.13 2.57
CA ARG A 302 -13.15 -19.52 3.02
C ARG A 302 -12.90 -18.31 3.93
N GLU A 303 -11.93 -18.43 4.83
CA GLU A 303 -11.48 -17.31 5.66
C GLU A 303 -10.95 -16.18 4.78
N TRP A 304 -10.04 -16.45 3.84
CA TRP A 304 -9.52 -15.44 2.92
C TRP A 304 -10.63 -14.72 2.14
N LEU A 305 -11.60 -15.47 1.59
CA LEU A 305 -12.75 -14.92 0.90
C LEU A 305 -13.58 -13.99 1.81
N ALA A 306 -13.80 -14.39 3.06
CA ALA A 306 -14.54 -13.60 4.04
C ALA A 306 -13.77 -12.34 4.45
N HIS A 307 -12.48 -12.46 4.79
CA HIS A 307 -11.65 -11.35 5.26
C HIS A 307 -11.44 -10.28 4.17
N HIS A 308 -11.32 -10.68 2.91
CA HIS A 308 -11.15 -9.75 1.78
C HIS A 308 -12.46 -9.38 1.09
N HIS A 309 -13.60 -9.81 1.63
CA HIS A 309 -14.93 -9.53 1.07
C HIS A 309 -15.02 -9.85 -0.42
N VAL A 310 -14.41 -10.97 -0.84
CA VAL A 310 -14.29 -11.31 -2.26
C VAL A 310 -15.68 -11.55 -2.86
N ARG A 311 -15.94 -10.96 -4.02
CA ARG A 311 -17.21 -11.07 -4.75
C ARG A 311 -17.00 -11.63 -6.15
N SER A 312 -18.01 -12.33 -6.66
CA SER A 312 -18.09 -12.57 -8.10
C SER A 312 -18.47 -11.28 -8.82
N GLY A 313 -17.70 -10.87 -9.82
CA GLY A 313 -17.95 -9.64 -10.59
C GLY A 313 -18.75 -9.83 -11.87
N SER A 314 -19.20 -11.04 -12.18
CA SER A 314 -19.93 -11.36 -13.41
C SER A 314 -20.80 -12.60 -13.21
N ASN A 315 -21.95 -12.65 -13.89
CA ASN A 315 -22.75 -13.87 -13.95
C ASN A 315 -22.37 -14.73 -15.15
N LYS A 316 -21.74 -14.16 -16.18
CA LYS A 316 -21.36 -14.87 -17.42
C LYS A 316 -19.93 -15.41 -17.38
N TYR A 317 -19.02 -14.65 -16.79
CA TYR A 317 -17.60 -14.93 -16.73
C TYR A 317 -17.17 -15.20 -15.28
N SER A 318 -16.10 -15.98 -15.13
CA SER A 318 -15.39 -16.09 -13.87
C SER A 318 -14.52 -14.85 -13.69
N ILE A 319 -14.86 -14.02 -12.71
CA ILE A 319 -14.08 -12.87 -12.26
C ILE A 319 -14.28 -12.67 -10.76
N LEU A 320 -13.17 -12.48 -10.06
CA LEU A 320 -13.12 -12.19 -8.63
C LEU A 320 -12.78 -10.72 -8.41
N LEU A 321 -13.57 -10.07 -7.56
CA LEU A 321 -13.43 -8.66 -7.19
C LEU A 321 -13.18 -8.55 -5.68
N ILE A 322 -12.33 -7.60 -5.29
CA ILE A 322 -12.09 -7.19 -3.91
C ILE A 322 -12.52 -5.73 -3.78
N PRO A 323 -13.42 -5.38 -2.84
CA PRO A 323 -13.76 -3.99 -2.57
C PRO A 323 -12.53 -3.21 -2.12
N ARG A 324 -12.33 -2.01 -2.65
CA ARG A 324 -11.25 -1.12 -2.21
C ARG A 324 -11.58 -0.48 -0.87
N ASP A 325 -10.55 0.00 -0.15
CA ASP A 325 -10.70 0.65 1.16
C ASP A 325 -11.77 1.75 1.18
N ILE A 326 -11.92 2.50 0.08
CA ILE A 326 -12.92 3.58 -0.04
C ILE A 326 -14.37 3.06 -0.02
N VAL A 327 -14.60 1.84 -0.52
CA VAL A 327 -15.91 1.17 -0.52
C VAL A 327 -16.06 0.34 0.74
N PHE A 328 -14.97 -0.26 1.22
CA PHE A 328 -14.95 -1.09 2.43
C PHE A 328 -15.48 -0.36 3.68
N GLN A 329 -15.33 0.97 3.73
CA GLN A 329 -15.82 1.81 4.84
C GLN A 329 -17.21 2.41 4.58
N SER A 330 -17.75 2.24 3.37
CA SER A 330 -19.09 2.73 3.01
C SER A 330 -20.19 1.84 3.63
N VAL A 331 -21.43 2.33 3.64
CA VAL A 331 -22.57 1.56 4.16
C VAL A 331 -22.93 0.46 3.14
N ASP A 332 -23.24 -0.75 3.60
CA ASP A 332 -23.44 -1.96 2.77
C ASP A 332 -24.31 -1.78 1.50
N TRP A 333 -25.30 -0.87 1.52
CA TRP A 333 -26.18 -0.61 0.37
C TRP A 333 -25.46 0.00 -0.84
N ASP A 334 -24.36 0.72 -0.63
CA ASP A 334 -23.55 1.31 -1.70
C ASP A 334 -22.74 0.22 -2.41
N GLU A 335 -22.14 -0.73 -1.67
CA GLU A 335 -21.33 -1.83 -2.24
C GLU A 335 -22.16 -2.69 -3.20
N ASP A 336 -23.34 -3.15 -2.78
CA ASP A 336 -24.21 -4.01 -3.61
C ASP A 336 -24.73 -3.30 -4.86
N THR A 337 -24.90 -1.98 -4.79
CA THR A 337 -25.30 -1.17 -5.93
C THR A 337 -24.15 -1.04 -6.93
N LEU A 338 -22.95 -0.72 -6.46
CA LEU A 338 -21.73 -0.65 -7.28
C LEU A 338 -21.39 -2.02 -7.91
N LEU A 339 -21.55 -3.11 -7.15
CA LEU A 339 -21.31 -4.47 -7.63
C LEU A 339 -22.31 -4.86 -8.73
N ARG A 340 -23.60 -4.52 -8.57
CA ARG A 340 -24.61 -4.74 -9.62
C ARG A 340 -24.29 -3.94 -10.90
N GLN A 341 -23.85 -2.70 -10.76
CA GLN A 341 -23.41 -1.88 -11.91
C GLN A 341 -22.21 -2.51 -12.61
N TYR A 342 -21.21 -2.96 -11.86
CA TYR A 342 -20.03 -3.65 -12.40
C TYR A 342 -20.42 -4.92 -13.17
N ARG A 343 -21.29 -5.76 -12.58
CA ARG A 343 -21.79 -7.00 -13.22
C ARG A 343 -22.54 -6.71 -14.51
N ASN A 344 -23.46 -5.75 -14.50
CA ASN A 344 -24.26 -5.39 -15.67
C ASN A 344 -23.39 -4.88 -16.83
N HIS A 345 -22.35 -4.11 -16.51
CA HIS A 345 -21.38 -3.66 -17.49
C HIS A 345 -20.57 -4.83 -18.06
N THR A 346 -20.06 -5.70 -17.19
CA THR A 346 -19.19 -6.83 -17.57
C THR A 346 -19.94 -7.90 -18.37
N ASP A 347 -21.19 -8.18 -18.01
CA ASP A 347 -22.04 -9.17 -18.68
C ASP A 347 -22.65 -8.63 -19.98
N GLY A 348 -22.61 -7.31 -20.19
CA GLY A 348 -23.28 -6.64 -21.32
C GLY A 348 -24.81 -6.62 -21.21
N THR A 349 -25.36 -6.77 -20.01
CA THR A 349 -26.80 -6.79 -19.73
C THR A 349 -27.36 -5.42 -19.39
N GLY A 350 -26.50 -4.42 -19.17
CA GLY A 350 -26.92 -3.05 -18.91
C GLY A 350 -27.56 -2.39 -20.14
N THR A 351 -28.84 -2.01 -20.03
CA THR A 351 -29.54 -1.17 -21.01
C THR A 351 -29.16 0.31 -20.89
N ALA A 352 -28.47 0.70 -19.81
CA ALA A 352 -28.02 2.06 -19.61
C ALA A 352 -26.99 2.41 -20.71
N PRO A 353 -27.19 3.49 -21.47
CA PRO A 353 -26.19 4.00 -22.40
C PRO A 353 -24.87 4.14 -21.64
N LEU A 354 -23.84 3.44 -22.12
CA LEU A 354 -22.50 3.55 -21.56
C LEU A 354 -22.17 5.04 -21.49
N PRO A 355 -21.91 5.62 -20.31
CA PRO A 355 -21.31 6.95 -20.26
C PRO A 355 -20.02 6.85 -21.06
N SER A 356 -19.97 7.61 -22.16
CA SER A 356 -18.87 7.62 -23.11
C SER A 356 -17.54 7.61 -22.36
N ILE A 357 -16.70 6.61 -22.65
CA ILE A 357 -15.37 6.45 -22.03
C ILE A 357 -14.49 7.68 -22.32
N ASP A 358 -14.83 8.44 -23.36
CA ASP A 358 -14.10 9.63 -23.80
C ASP A 358 -14.63 10.94 -23.19
N ALA A 359 -15.65 10.87 -22.32
CA ALA A 359 -15.99 12.00 -21.47
C ALA A 359 -14.91 12.08 -20.39
N ASP A 360 -13.81 12.74 -20.74
CA ASP A 360 -12.74 13.23 -19.87
C ASP A 360 -13.37 13.68 -18.55
N ALA A 361 -13.37 12.75 -17.59
CA ALA A 361 -13.95 12.96 -16.28
C ALA A 361 -12.97 13.86 -15.55
N GLY A 362 -13.02 15.14 -15.92
CA GLY A 362 -12.30 16.19 -15.25
C GLY A 362 -12.54 16.03 -13.75
N PRO A 363 -11.52 16.27 -12.92
CA PRO A 363 -11.53 15.99 -11.48
C PRO A 363 -12.54 16.83 -10.67
N ASP A 364 -13.49 17.50 -11.31
CA ASP A 364 -14.28 18.60 -10.75
C ASP A 364 -15.80 18.35 -10.79
N LYS A 365 -16.25 17.11 -10.99
CA LYS A 365 -17.64 16.75 -10.64
C LYS A 365 -17.71 16.52 -9.13
N GLY A 366 -17.94 17.60 -8.41
CA GLY A 366 -17.98 17.69 -6.94
C GLY A 366 -19.09 16.93 -6.21
N ASP A 367 -19.66 15.88 -6.79
CA ASP A 367 -20.46 14.91 -6.07
C ASP A 367 -19.56 13.71 -5.81
N GLY A 368 -19.21 13.45 -4.55
CA GLY A 368 -18.36 12.33 -4.10
C GLY A 368 -18.93 10.93 -4.36
N ALA A 369 -19.73 10.74 -5.41
CA ALA A 369 -20.23 9.47 -5.88
C ALA A 369 -19.05 8.62 -6.36
N VAL A 370 -18.84 7.49 -5.68
CA VAL A 370 -17.82 6.52 -6.05
C VAL A 370 -18.21 5.86 -7.37
N ASP A 371 -17.37 5.98 -8.39
CA ASP A 371 -17.54 5.26 -9.66
C ASP A 371 -17.32 3.76 -9.44
N TRP A 372 -18.25 2.92 -9.91
CA TRP A 372 -18.14 1.45 -9.86
C TRP A 372 -16.84 0.94 -10.51
N ARG A 373 -16.27 1.68 -11.47
CA ARG A 373 -14.97 1.35 -12.10
C ARG A 373 -13.82 1.39 -11.11
N ASN A 374 -13.92 2.24 -10.11
CA ASN A 374 -12.89 2.51 -9.11
C ASN A 374 -13.24 1.91 -7.75
N ALA A 375 -14.37 1.21 -7.65
CA ALA A 375 -14.89 0.61 -6.41
C ALA A 375 -14.18 -0.70 -6.05
N PHE A 376 -13.76 -1.46 -7.07
CA PHE A 376 -13.24 -2.81 -6.91
C PHE A 376 -11.87 -2.97 -7.56
N GLU A 377 -11.04 -3.80 -6.94
CA GLU A 377 -9.84 -4.35 -7.55
C GLU A 377 -10.12 -5.76 -8.07
N ARG A 378 -9.65 -6.05 -9.29
CA ARG A 378 -9.76 -7.36 -9.92
C ARG A 378 -8.61 -8.25 -9.44
N VAL A 379 -8.95 -9.46 -8.99
CA VAL A 379 -7.94 -10.50 -8.74
C VAL A 379 -7.61 -11.15 -10.09
N PRO A 380 -6.36 -11.13 -10.56
CA PRO A 380 -5.98 -11.78 -11.80
C PRO A 380 -5.91 -13.30 -11.62
N VAL A 381 -6.28 -14.05 -12.67
CA VAL A 381 -5.91 -15.48 -12.75
C VAL A 381 -4.42 -15.58 -13.00
N ARG A 382 -3.78 -16.63 -12.49
CA ARG A 382 -2.33 -16.84 -12.61
C ARG A 382 -1.79 -16.66 -14.03
N SER A 383 -2.47 -17.24 -15.03
CA SER A 383 -2.06 -17.17 -16.44
C SER A 383 -2.13 -15.76 -17.06
N GLN A 384 -2.86 -14.82 -16.44
CA GLN A 384 -2.91 -13.41 -16.85
C GLN A 384 -1.76 -12.59 -16.27
N MET A 385 -1.03 -13.09 -15.26
CA MET A 385 -0.01 -12.30 -14.57
C MET A 385 1.11 -11.84 -15.51
N TRP A 386 1.58 -12.74 -16.39
CA TRP A 386 2.65 -12.39 -17.33
C TRP A 386 2.23 -11.24 -18.25
N ASP A 387 0.99 -11.27 -18.77
CA ASP A 387 0.46 -10.22 -19.64
C ASP A 387 0.34 -8.88 -18.88
N ILE A 388 -0.17 -8.90 -17.65
CA ILE A 388 -0.33 -7.71 -16.81
C ILE A 388 1.05 -7.09 -16.46
N LEU A 389 2.01 -7.92 -16.09
CA LEU A 389 3.36 -7.48 -15.76
C LEU A 389 4.12 -7.00 -17.00
N THR A 390 3.94 -7.67 -18.15
CA THR A 390 4.50 -7.23 -19.43
C THR A 390 3.98 -5.85 -19.82
N TYR A 391 2.67 -5.63 -19.66
CA TYR A 391 2.08 -4.31 -19.90
C TYR A 391 2.69 -3.26 -18.97
N THR A 392 2.70 -3.46 -17.66
CA THR A 392 3.23 -2.47 -16.71
C THR A 392 4.74 -2.26 -16.84
N HIS A 393 5.48 -3.28 -17.29
CA HIS A 393 6.92 -3.21 -17.54
C HIS A 393 7.30 -2.67 -18.93
N ARG A 394 6.35 -2.35 -19.82
CA ARG A 394 6.62 -1.95 -21.22
C ARG A 394 7.65 -0.83 -21.42
N ASN A 395 7.84 0.01 -20.40
CA ASN A 395 8.80 1.11 -20.39
C ASN A 395 10.08 0.80 -19.59
N HIS A 396 10.34 -0.48 -19.27
CA HIS A 396 11.43 -0.94 -18.41
C HIS A 396 11.49 -0.20 -17.08
N SER A 397 10.30 0.04 -16.49
CA SER A 397 10.13 0.77 -15.24
C SER A 397 10.59 -0.05 -14.03
N ALA A 398 10.99 0.64 -12.96
CA ALA A 398 11.39 0.00 -11.72
C ALA A 398 10.19 -0.68 -11.02
N SER A 399 10.47 -1.65 -10.13
CA SER A 399 9.44 -2.46 -9.45
C SER A 399 8.38 -1.60 -8.73
N TYR A 400 8.81 -0.46 -8.16
CA TYR A 400 7.91 0.48 -7.49
C TYR A 400 6.92 1.16 -8.46
N ASP A 401 7.40 1.59 -9.63
CA ASP A 401 6.56 2.26 -10.63
C ASP A 401 5.53 1.30 -11.23
N MET A 402 5.95 0.05 -11.46
CA MET A 402 5.04 -1.01 -11.89
C MET A 402 3.93 -1.24 -10.86
N LEU A 403 4.25 -1.36 -9.57
CA LEU A 403 3.22 -1.53 -8.52
C LEU A 403 2.26 -0.35 -8.45
N ARG A 404 2.77 0.89 -8.57
CA ARG A 404 1.93 2.08 -8.63
C ARG A 404 0.98 2.04 -9.82
N GLU A 405 1.48 1.62 -10.98
CA GLU A 405 0.66 1.45 -12.18
C GLU A 405 -0.37 0.32 -12.02
N LEU A 406 -0.01 -0.83 -11.47
CA LEU A 406 -0.92 -1.94 -11.18
C LEU A 406 -2.09 -1.51 -10.30
N ARG A 407 -1.82 -0.67 -9.28
CA ARG A 407 -2.86 -0.09 -8.43
C ARG A 407 -3.78 0.85 -9.22
N GLY A 408 -3.24 1.61 -10.18
CA GLY A 408 -4.02 2.45 -11.09
C GLY A 408 -4.85 1.65 -12.10
N LEU A 409 -4.42 0.43 -12.44
CA LEU A 409 -5.16 -0.53 -13.27
C LEU A 409 -6.16 -1.38 -12.48
N TYR A 410 -6.24 -1.18 -11.16
CA TYR A 410 -7.13 -1.88 -10.24
C TYR A 410 -6.92 -3.40 -10.23
N PHE A 411 -5.67 -3.87 -10.18
CA PHE A 411 -5.37 -5.29 -9.92
C PHE A 411 -4.93 -5.51 -8.48
N ALA A 412 -5.55 -6.51 -7.84
CA ALA A 412 -5.16 -7.01 -6.53
C ALA A 412 -4.21 -8.21 -6.64
N ASN A 413 -3.69 -8.67 -5.50
CA ASN A 413 -2.90 -9.91 -5.34
C ASN A 413 -1.61 -10.02 -6.17
N ILE A 414 -1.16 -8.95 -6.83
CA ILE A 414 0.19 -8.88 -7.41
C ILE A 414 1.10 -8.20 -6.40
N THR A 415 2.02 -8.98 -5.82
CA THR A 415 2.89 -8.54 -4.74
C THR A 415 4.23 -7.98 -5.24
N TRP A 416 4.93 -7.23 -4.41
CA TRP A 416 6.27 -6.71 -4.75
C TRP A 416 7.26 -7.82 -5.17
N PRO A 417 7.38 -8.97 -4.47
CA PRO A 417 8.26 -10.05 -4.91
C PRO A 417 7.95 -10.57 -6.33
N MET A 418 6.68 -10.61 -6.74
CA MET A 418 6.30 -11.06 -8.10
C MET A 418 6.75 -10.06 -9.17
N VAL A 419 6.60 -8.76 -8.89
CA VAL A 419 7.07 -7.69 -9.78
C VAL A 419 8.59 -7.68 -9.87
N ASP A 420 9.27 -7.80 -8.73
CA ASP A 420 10.72 -7.79 -8.67
C ASP A 420 11.34 -8.99 -9.39
N MET A 421 10.73 -10.17 -9.22
CA MET A 421 11.07 -11.37 -9.99
C MET A 421 10.94 -11.13 -11.49
N PHE A 422 9.82 -10.54 -11.95
CA PHE A 422 9.64 -10.21 -13.37
C PHE A 422 10.73 -9.28 -13.90
N ASN A 423 11.07 -8.23 -13.13
CA ASN A 423 12.16 -7.30 -13.47
C ASN A 423 13.53 -7.99 -13.53
N SER A 424 13.80 -8.92 -12.62
CA SER A 424 15.06 -9.67 -12.59
C SER A 424 15.20 -10.62 -13.80
N LEU A 425 14.09 -11.06 -14.38
CA LEU A 425 14.06 -11.92 -15.56
C LEU A 425 14.07 -11.13 -16.88
N CYS A 426 13.85 -9.81 -16.83
CA CYS A 426 13.87 -8.97 -18.02
C CYS A 426 15.29 -8.83 -18.57
N PRO A 427 15.54 -9.17 -19.85
CA PRO A 427 16.89 -9.16 -20.42
C PRO A 427 17.53 -7.76 -20.41
N HIS A 428 16.73 -6.71 -20.57
CA HIS A 428 17.24 -5.33 -20.53
C HIS A 428 17.55 -4.85 -19.11
N CYS A 429 16.71 -5.20 -18.14
CA CYS A 429 16.87 -4.73 -16.76
C CYS A 429 17.94 -5.54 -16.02
N ALA A 430 18.00 -6.86 -16.23
CA ALA A 430 19.00 -7.72 -15.62
C ALA A 430 20.44 -7.31 -15.98
N GLY A 431 20.66 -6.88 -17.23
CA GLY A 431 21.97 -6.40 -17.69
C GLY A 431 22.43 -5.13 -16.97
N LYS A 432 21.52 -4.18 -16.72
CA LYS A 432 21.81 -2.92 -16.02
C LYS A 432 22.16 -3.12 -14.55
N ASN A 433 21.52 -4.09 -13.90
CA ASN A 433 21.80 -4.38 -12.48
C ASN A 433 23.17 -5.04 -12.30
N LYS A 434 23.58 -5.92 -13.24
CA LYS A 434 24.90 -6.56 -13.19
C LYS A 434 26.06 -5.56 -13.33
N THR A 435 25.91 -4.56 -14.20
CA THR A 435 26.96 -3.54 -14.37
C THR A 435 27.08 -2.65 -13.13
N ALA A 436 25.96 -2.27 -12.51
CA ALA A 436 25.98 -1.52 -11.25
C ALA A 436 26.68 -2.30 -10.12
N SER A 437 26.37 -3.59 -9.96
CA SER A 437 27.01 -4.43 -8.94
C SER A 437 28.49 -4.67 -9.21
N SER A 438 28.88 -4.84 -10.48
CA SER A 438 30.29 -5.03 -10.86
C SER A 438 31.14 -3.78 -10.61
N ILE A 439 30.60 -2.58 -10.90
CA ILE A 439 31.29 -1.31 -10.62
C ILE A 439 31.48 -1.11 -9.11
N GLN A 440 30.48 -1.47 -8.30
CA GLN A 440 30.62 -1.43 -6.83
C GLN A 440 31.70 -2.38 -6.32
N ALA A 441 31.71 -3.64 -6.81
CA ALA A 441 32.72 -4.62 -6.40
C ALA A 441 34.15 -4.19 -6.78
N LYS A 442 34.32 -3.56 -7.95
CA LYS A 442 35.64 -3.07 -8.38
C LYS A 442 36.12 -1.87 -7.56
N GLY A 443 35.22 -0.94 -7.21
CA GLY A 443 35.55 0.21 -6.37
C GLY A 443 35.93 -0.17 -4.93
N GLU A 444 35.38 -1.26 -4.40
CA GLU A 444 35.78 -1.79 -3.08
C GLU A 444 37.14 -2.48 -3.12
N SER A 445 37.45 -3.20 -4.22
CA SER A 445 38.77 -3.81 -4.44
C SER A 445 39.90 -2.77 -4.52
N GLU A 446 39.72 -1.69 -5.29
CA GLU A 446 40.74 -0.63 -5.41
C GLU A 446 40.97 0.14 -4.10
N ARG A 447 39.92 0.38 -3.30
CA ARG A 447 40.07 1.02 -1.97
C ARG A 447 40.80 0.15 -0.95
N GLN A 448 40.70 -1.18 -1.06
CA GLN A 448 41.46 -2.07 -0.19
C GLN A 448 42.94 -2.13 -0.57
N SER A 449 43.30 -1.87 -1.84
CA SER A 449 44.70 -1.83 -2.27
C SER A 449 45.47 -0.53 -1.95
N GLU A 450 44.78 0.59 -1.70
CA GLU A 450 45.44 1.87 -1.36
C GLU A 450 45.70 2.07 0.15
N THR A 451 45.26 1.13 1.00
CA THR A 451 45.37 1.24 2.47
C THR A 451 46.35 0.25 3.10
N GLY A 452 47.11 -0.48 2.30
CA GLY A 452 48.26 -1.31 2.72
C GLY A 452 49.53 -0.81 2.06
#